data_AF-A0A2E0IB70-F1
#
_entry.id   AF-A0A2E0IB70-F1
#
_cell.length_a   1.000
_cell.length_b   1.000
_cell.length_c   1.000
_cell.angle_alpha   90.00
_cell.angle_beta   90.00
_cell.angle_gamma   90.00
#
_symmetry.space_group_name_H-M   'P 1'
#
loop_
_entity.id
_entity.type
_entity.pdbx_description
1 polymer ?
#
loop_
_entity_poly.entity_id
_entity_poly.type
_entity_poly.pdbx_seq_one_letter_code
_entity_poly.pdbx_strand_id
1 'polypeptide(L)'
;MSIFQNLISSIKGGTIGSRYFRTKDLGNLPQDINEAVESVMSKSGEVSALVYAENLFNLIEALNDKQFISFFNTLSEKYDIDTDSLSKASIEYSKNKTQENLEKITQSSEPEWVELFRRLNTVPDGTLKLVKLRERIRL
;
A
#
# COMPACT_ATOMS: atom_id res chain seq x y z
N MET A 1 -7.29 30.06 17.69
CA MET A 1 -7.25 28.66 17.21
C MET A 1 -5.87 28.05 17.45
N SER A 2 -5.56 27.65 18.69
CA SER A 2 -4.22 27.14 19.07
C SER A 2 -4.05 25.64 18.80
N ILE A 3 -5.14 24.88 18.81
CA ILE A 3 -5.14 23.41 18.69
C ILE A 3 -4.51 22.94 17.36
N PHE A 4 -4.93 23.51 16.23
CA PHE A 4 -4.40 23.14 14.91
C PHE A 4 -2.93 23.53 14.72
N GLN A 5 -2.49 24.68 15.25
CA GLN A 5 -1.09 25.09 15.16
C GLN A 5 -0.17 24.22 16.02
N ASN A 6 -0.63 23.81 17.20
CA ASN A 6 0.11 22.89 18.07
C ASN A 6 0.18 21.49 17.46
N LEU A 7 -0.90 20.99 16.85
CA LEU A 7 -0.91 19.73 16.10
C LEU A 7 0.10 19.75 14.95
N ILE A 8 0.09 20.78 14.10
CA ILE A 8 1.02 20.91 12.98
C ILE A 8 2.47 20.99 13.48
N SER A 9 2.72 21.74 14.57
CA SER A 9 4.07 21.86 15.14
C SER A 9 4.57 20.55 15.75
N SER A 10 3.68 19.77 16.38
CA SER A 10 3.99 18.45 16.92
C SER A 10 4.27 17.43 15.82
N ILE A 11 3.52 17.46 14.72
CA ILE A 11 3.77 16.59 13.55
C ILE A 11 5.12 16.93 12.90
N LYS A 12 5.44 18.22 12.75
CA LYS A 12 6.75 18.67 12.24
C LYS A 12 7.92 18.27 13.14
N GLY A 13 7.69 18.12 14.45
CA GLY A 13 8.72 17.75 15.42
C GLY A 13 8.93 16.24 15.59
N GLY A 14 8.03 15.40 15.08
CA GLY A 14 8.01 13.96 15.32
C GLY A 14 8.45 13.13 14.13
N THR A 15 9.74 13.10 13.81
CA THR A 15 10.28 11.97 13.03
C THR A 15 10.37 10.77 13.98
N ILE A 16 9.28 10.01 14.11
CA ILE A 16 9.29 8.69 14.77
C ILE A 16 9.97 7.72 13.79
N GLY A 17 11.27 7.93 13.58
CA GLY A 17 12.10 7.09 12.73
C GLY A 17 13.08 6.32 13.58
N SER A 18 13.21 5.02 13.29
CA SER A 18 14.37 4.16 13.60
C SER A 18 14.38 3.34 14.89
N ARG A 19 13.65 3.66 15.96
CA ARG A 19 13.94 3.02 17.28
C ARG A 19 13.29 1.66 17.59
N TYR A 20 12.50 1.06 16.70
CA TYR A 20 11.76 -0.19 16.98
C TYR A 20 12.02 -1.34 16.00
N PHE A 21 13.11 -1.33 15.24
CA PHE A 21 13.42 -2.43 14.33
C PHE A 21 14.08 -3.59 15.09
N ARG A 22 13.34 -4.69 15.27
CA ARG A 22 13.91 -5.98 15.68
C ARG A 22 14.79 -6.49 14.54
N THR A 23 16.06 -6.76 14.84
CA THR A 23 17.08 -7.28 13.92
C THR A 23 16.73 -8.61 13.24
N LYS A 24 15.73 -9.33 13.73
CA LYS A 24 15.35 -10.66 13.22
C LYS A 24 14.53 -10.62 11.92
N ASP A 25 13.75 -9.57 11.67
CA ASP A 25 12.92 -9.46 10.45
C ASP A 25 13.72 -8.97 9.22
N LEU A 26 14.90 -8.36 9.44
CA LEU A 26 15.79 -7.88 8.37
C LEU A 26 16.51 -9.01 7.62
N GLY A 27 16.61 -10.20 8.22
CA GLY A 27 17.43 -11.31 7.68
C GLY A 27 16.77 -12.10 6.55
N ASN A 28 15.48 -11.91 6.27
CA ASN A 28 14.72 -12.69 5.28
C ASN A 28 13.78 -11.81 4.44
N LEU A 29 14.24 -10.63 4.04
CA LEU A 29 13.47 -9.75 3.17
C LEU A 29 13.52 -10.23 1.73
N PRO A 30 12.36 -10.31 1.04
CA PRO A 30 12.31 -10.69 -0.37
C PRO A 30 13.19 -9.79 -1.21
N GLN A 31 13.91 -10.40 -2.16
CA GLN A 31 14.69 -9.68 -3.17
C GLN A 31 13.89 -9.50 -4.47
N ASP A 32 12.96 -10.41 -4.74
CA ASP A 32 12.01 -10.25 -5.83
C ASP A 32 10.91 -9.24 -5.45
N ILE A 33 10.59 -8.36 -6.38
CA ILE A 33 9.64 -7.28 -6.13
C ILE A 33 8.20 -7.80 -5.99
N ASN A 34 7.83 -8.87 -6.67
CA ASN A 34 6.48 -9.44 -6.56
C ASN A 34 6.32 -10.17 -5.22
N GLU A 35 7.35 -10.90 -4.79
CA GLU A 35 7.37 -11.49 -3.43
C GLU A 35 7.34 -10.41 -2.33
N ALA A 36 7.97 -9.26 -2.57
CA ALA A 36 7.90 -8.11 -1.66
C ALA A 36 6.48 -7.52 -1.60
N VAL A 37 5.78 -7.38 -2.73
CA VAL A 37 4.36 -6.98 -2.76
C VAL A 37 3.50 -7.98 -1.98
N GLU A 38 3.64 -9.28 -2.23
CA GLU A 38 2.90 -10.31 -1.49
C GLU A 38 3.18 -10.27 0.01
N SER A 39 4.42 -9.98 0.40
CA SER A 39 4.80 -9.81 1.80
C SER A 39 4.14 -8.58 2.42
N VAL A 40 4.04 -7.46 1.70
CA VAL A 40 3.31 -6.28 2.20
C VAL A 40 1.80 -6.58 2.32
N MET A 41 1.22 -7.29 1.36
CA MET A 41 -0.23 -7.58 1.32
C MET A 41 -0.65 -8.64 2.35
N SER A 42 0.18 -9.65 2.62
CA SER A 42 -0.17 -10.79 3.48
C SER A 42 0.02 -10.54 4.98
N LYS A 43 0.86 -9.59 5.39
CA LYS A 43 1.20 -9.38 6.80
C LYS A 43 0.18 -8.46 7.47
N SER A 44 -0.29 -8.86 8.65
CA SER A 44 -1.31 -8.14 9.42
C SER A 44 -0.78 -7.42 10.67
N GLY A 45 0.54 -7.47 10.93
CA GLY A 45 1.15 -6.81 12.08
C GLY A 45 1.74 -5.44 11.72
N GLU A 46 1.43 -4.40 12.51
CA GLU A 46 1.87 -3.01 12.26
C GLU A 46 3.40 -2.88 12.11
N VAL A 47 4.18 -3.56 12.95
CA VAL A 47 5.65 -3.47 12.94
C VAL A 47 6.28 -4.26 11.78
N SER A 48 5.74 -5.44 11.46
CA SER A 48 6.26 -6.24 10.34
C SER A 48 5.87 -5.63 9.00
N ALA A 49 4.66 -5.07 8.87
CA ALA A 49 4.21 -4.38 7.66
C ALA A 49 5.12 -3.20 7.29
N LEU A 50 5.63 -2.46 8.27
CA LEU A 50 6.53 -1.32 8.03
C LEU A 50 7.86 -1.77 7.39
N VAL A 51 8.48 -2.83 7.90
CA VAL A 51 9.75 -3.35 7.37
C VAL A 51 9.58 -3.84 5.93
N TYR A 52 8.51 -4.58 5.64
CA TYR A 52 8.25 -5.04 4.27
C TYR A 52 7.90 -3.88 3.32
N ALA A 53 7.20 -2.86 3.81
CA ALA A 53 6.90 -1.65 3.03
C ALA A 53 8.18 -0.84 2.73
N GLU A 54 9.10 -0.70 3.69
CA GLU A 54 10.41 -0.07 3.45
C GLU A 54 11.23 -0.87 2.44
N ASN A 55 11.26 -2.21 2.56
CA ASN A 55 11.92 -3.08 1.59
C ASN A 55 11.35 -2.90 0.17
N LEU A 56 10.03 -2.89 0.03
CA LEU A 56 9.37 -2.70 -1.26
C LEU A 56 9.72 -1.34 -1.87
N PHE A 57 9.75 -0.25 -1.09
CA PHE A 57 10.23 1.04 -1.59
C PHE A 57 11.67 0.97 -2.12
N ASN A 58 12.58 0.34 -1.38
CA ASN A 58 13.98 0.21 -1.81
C ASN A 58 14.10 -0.56 -3.13
N LEU A 59 13.32 -1.63 -3.28
CA LEU A 59 13.27 -2.40 -4.53
C LEU A 59 12.72 -1.56 -5.70
N ILE A 60 11.64 -0.81 -5.49
CA ILE A 60 11.04 0.07 -6.52
C ILE A 60 12.02 1.16 -6.94
N GLU A 61 12.72 1.79 -5.99
CA GLU A 61 13.70 2.84 -6.28
C GLU A 61 14.90 2.34 -7.08
N ALA A 62 15.28 1.07 -6.91
CA ALA A 62 16.39 0.44 -7.63
C ALA A 62 16.04 0.01 -9.08
N LEU A 63 14.75 0.01 -9.45
CA LEU A 63 14.34 -0.38 -10.80
C LEU A 63 14.81 0.64 -11.85
N ASN A 64 15.23 0.17 -13.02
CA ASN A 64 15.31 1.01 -14.22
C ASN A 64 13.92 1.25 -14.82
N ASP A 65 13.80 2.14 -15.80
CA ASP A 65 12.49 2.57 -16.31
C ASP A 65 11.67 1.45 -16.97
N LYS A 66 12.33 0.51 -17.65
CA LYS A 66 11.64 -0.65 -18.25
C LYS A 66 11.09 -1.59 -17.16
N GLN A 67 11.89 -1.85 -16.13
CA GLN A 67 11.47 -2.68 -15.00
C GLN A 67 10.37 -1.99 -14.20
N PHE A 68 10.47 -0.66 -14.02
CA PHE A 68 9.47 0.14 -13.34
C PHE A 68 8.12 0.07 -14.04
N ILE A 69 8.07 0.26 -15.36
CA ILE A 69 6.84 0.10 -16.15
C ILE A 69 6.31 -1.35 -16.04
N SER A 70 7.19 -2.34 -16.19
CA SER A 70 6.80 -3.75 -16.07
C SER A 70 6.19 -4.06 -14.70
N PHE A 71 6.74 -3.50 -13.63
CA PHE A 71 6.22 -3.66 -12.28
C PHE A 71 4.79 -3.13 -12.15
N PHE A 72 4.50 -1.92 -12.64
CA PHE A 72 3.13 -1.37 -12.58
C PHE A 72 2.15 -2.13 -13.47
N ASN A 73 2.60 -2.67 -14.60
CA ASN A 73 1.76 -3.54 -15.43
C ASN A 73 1.39 -4.81 -14.66
N THR A 74 2.36 -5.49 -14.06
CA THR A 74 2.11 -6.68 -13.22
C THR A 74 1.22 -6.36 -12.01
N LEU A 75 1.43 -5.19 -11.38
CA LEU A 75 0.59 -4.73 -10.27
C LEU A 75 -0.87 -4.54 -10.72
N SER A 76 -1.09 -3.88 -11.86
CA SER A 76 -2.43 -3.68 -12.42
C SER A 76 -3.07 -4.99 -12.89
N GLU A 77 -2.30 -5.92 -13.44
CA GLU A 77 -2.86 -7.21 -13.89
C GLU A 77 -3.32 -8.09 -12.72
N LYS A 78 -2.59 -8.06 -11.60
CA LYS A 78 -2.82 -8.98 -10.47
C LYS A 78 -3.68 -8.39 -9.35
N TYR A 79 -3.62 -7.08 -9.13
CA TYR A 79 -4.21 -6.42 -7.94
C TYR A 79 -5.27 -5.36 -8.31
N ASP A 80 -5.73 -5.32 -9.56
CA ASP A 80 -6.87 -4.49 -9.95
C ASP A 80 -8.21 -5.18 -9.62
N ILE A 81 -9.32 -4.53 -9.92
CA ILE A 81 -10.67 -5.02 -9.64
C ILE A 81 -10.91 -6.35 -10.37
N ASP A 82 -11.31 -7.39 -9.62
CA ASP A 82 -11.91 -8.59 -10.19
C ASP A 82 -13.33 -8.26 -10.69
N THR A 83 -13.46 -8.09 -12.02
CA THR A 83 -14.71 -7.73 -12.68
C THR A 83 -15.82 -8.76 -12.48
N ASP A 84 -15.48 -10.04 -12.34
CA ASP A 84 -16.46 -11.10 -12.13
C ASP A 84 -17.02 -11.03 -10.70
N SER A 85 -16.15 -10.80 -9.72
CA SER A 85 -16.56 -10.61 -8.33
C SER A 85 -17.39 -9.34 -8.15
N LEU A 86 -16.98 -8.22 -8.76
CA LEU A 86 -17.74 -6.96 -8.73
C LEU A 86 -19.13 -7.13 -9.37
N SER A 87 -19.22 -7.80 -10.51
CA SER A 87 -20.48 -8.04 -11.21
C SER A 87 -21.46 -8.85 -10.34
N LYS A 88 -20.98 -9.93 -9.71
CA LYS A 88 -21.78 -10.75 -8.79
C LYS A 88 -22.27 -9.94 -7.59
N ALA A 89 -21.37 -9.19 -6.95
CA ALA A 89 -21.72 -8.37 -5.78
C ALA A 89 -22.73 -7.27 -6.13
N SER A 90 -22.59 -6.65 -7.31
CA SER A 90 -23.54 -5.67 -7.84
C SER A 90 -24.94 -6.26 -8.02
N ILE A 91 -25.04 -7.46 -8.60
CA ILE A 91 -26.32 -8.17 -8.75
C ILE A 91 -26.93 -8.49 -7.39
N GLU A 92 -26.16 -9.01 -6.44
CA GLU A 92 -26.64 -9.35 -5.10
C GLU A 92 -27.16 -8.13 -4.35
N TYR A 93 -26.41 -7.02 -4.37
CA TYR A 93 -26.81 -5.77 -3.73
C TYR A 93 -28.06 -5.16 -4.38
N SER A 94 -28.19 -5.25 -5.71
CA SER A 94 -29.38 -4.76 -6.43
C SER A 94 -30.65 -5.53 -6.04
N LYS A 95 -30.53 -6.84 -5.78
CA LYS A 95 -31.65 -7.70 -5.37
C LYS A 95 -32.01 -7.52 -3.90
N ASN A 96 -31.02 -7.39 -3.03
CA ASN A 96 -31.23 -7.27 -1.59
C ASN A 96 -30.22 -6.31 -0.96
N LYS A 97 -30.71 -5.15 -0.51
CA LYS A 97 -29.88 -4.05 0.03
C LYS A 97 -29.60 -4.24 1.52
N THR A 98 -28.91 -5.32 1.88
CA THR A 98 -28.44 -5.57 3.25
C THR A 98 -27.07 -4.92 3.48
N GLN A 99 -26.69 -4.77 4.76
CA GLN A 99 -25.35 -4.33 5.15
C GLN A 99 -24.26 -5.26 4.59
N GLU A 100 -24.49 -6.58 4.65
CA GLU A 100 -23.56 -7.58 4.11
C GLU A 100 -23.33 -7.38 2.60
N ASN A 101 -24.40 -7.17 1.83
CA ASN A 101 -24.26 -6.97 0.38
C ASN A 101 -23.64 -5.61 0.04
N LEU A 102 -23.86 -4.59 0.87
CA LEU A 102 -23.16 -3.31 0.75
C LEU A 102 -21.66 -3.46 0.99
N GLU A 103 -21.26 -4.24 1.99
CA GLU A 103 -19.85 -4.52 2.27
C GLU A 103 -19.19 -5.28 1.11
N LYS A 104 -19.85 -6.31 0.57
CA LYS A 104 -19.35 -7.08 -0.58
C LYS A 104 -19.14 -6.21 -1.82
N ILE A 105 -20.13 -5.39 -2.20
CA ILE A 105 -19.99 -4.52 -3.38
C ILE A 105 -18.92 -3.45 -3.14
N THR A 106 -18.83 -2.90 -1.93
CA THR A 106 -17.79 -1.91 -1.59
C THR A 106 -16.40 -2.52 -1.72
N GLN A 107 -16.16 -3.68 -1.10
CA GLN A 107 -14.87 -4.37 -1.15
C GLN A 107 -14.48 -4.79 -2.56
N SER A 108 -15.41 -5.35 -3.34
CA SER A 108 -15.13 -5.75 -4.73
C SER A 108 -14.97 -4.60 -5.71
N SER A 109 -15.38 -3.38 -5.33
CA SER A 109 -15.23 -2.18 -6.16
C SER A 109 -13.92 -1.42 -5.95
N GLU A 110 -13.15 -1.78 -4.92
CA GLU A 110 -11.85 -1.18 -4.64
C GLU A 110 -10.74 -2.15 -5.07
N PRO A 111 -9.79 -1.71 -5.91
CA PRO A 111 -8.67 -2.57 -6.26
C PRO A 111 -7.70 -2.74 -5.09
N GLU A 112 -7.08 -3.91 -5.01
CA GLU A 112 -6.16 -4.28 -3.93
C GLU A 112 -4.90 -3.39 -3.87
N TRP A 113 -4.49 -2.82 -5.01
CA TRP A 113 -3.36 -1.89 -5.02
C TRP A 113 -3.62 -0.62 -4.18
N VAL A 114 -4.88 -0.26 -3.87
CA VAL A 114 -5.16 0.87 -2.95
C VAL A 114 -4.69 0.55 -1.54
N GLU A 115 -4.96 -0.66 -1.05
CA GLU A 115 -4.47 -1.12 0.25
C GLU A 115 -2.94 -1.24 0.26
N LEU A 116 -2.33 -1.68 -0.85
CA LEU A 116 -0.86 -1.69 -0.99
C LEU A 116 -0.28 -0.30 -0.76
N PHE A 117 -0.79 0.73 -1.44
CA PHE A 117 -0.30 2.10 -1.27
C PHE A 117 -0.64 2.69 0.11
N ARG A 118 -1.77 2.30 0.70
CA ARG A 118 -2.13 2.66 2.09
C ARG A 118 -1.09 2.13 3.07
N ARG A 119 -0.66 0.87 2.90
CA ARG A 119 0.39 0.24 3.69
C ARG A 119 1.76 0.87 3.44
N LEU A 120 2.12 1.13 2.19
CA LEU A 120 3.35 1.85 1.86
C LEU A 120 3.40 3.22 2.54
N ASN A 121 2.27 3.94 2.62
CA ASN A 121 2.22 5.25 3.28
C ASN A 121 2.45 5.22 4.81
N THR A 122 2.55 4.04 5.43
CA THR A 122 2.82 3.91 6.87
C THR A 122 4.31 4.04 7.24
N VAL A 123 5.22 3.94 6.27
CA VAL A 123 6.66 4.08 6.52
C VAL A 123 7.03 5.54 6.83
N PRO A 124 8.16 5.79 7.51
CA PRO A 124 8.71 7.14 7.64
C PRO A 124 8.88 7.82 6.28
N ASP A 125 8.41 9.06 6.18
CA ASP A 125 8.36 9.83 4.93
C ASP A 125 7.58 9.16 3.79
N GLY A 126 6.69 8.19 4.08
CA GLY A 126 5.95 7.41 3.09
C GLY A 126 5.19 8.27 2.08
N THR A 127 4.55 9.35 2.53
CA THR A 127 3.84 10.29 1.64
C THR A 127 4.80 10.97 0.67
N LEU A 128 5.98 11.41 1.14
CA LEU A 128 6.99 12.00 0.26
C LEU A 128 7.50 10.98 -0.78
N LYS A 129 7.74 9.74 -0.36
CA LYS A 129 8.15 8.65 -1.27
C LYS A 129 7.09 8.36 -2.34
N LEU A 130 5.81 8.30 -1.95
CA LEU A 130 4.70 8.10 -2.90
C LEU A 130 4.55 9.24 -3.91
N VAL A 131 4.76 10.49 -3.48
CA VAL A 131 4.74 11.64 -4.40
C VAL A 131 5.87 11.50 -5.43
N LYS A 132 7.10 11.20 -5.01
CA LYS A 132 8.24 10.97 -5.92
C LYS A 132 7.99 9.82 -6.89
N LEU A 133 7.41 8.72 -6.41
CA LEU A 133 7.03 7.58 -7.24
C LEU A 133 6.01 8.00 -8.31
N ARG A 134 5.00 8.79 -7.93
CA ARG A 134 4.02 9.34 -8.87
C ARG A 134 4.61 10.32 -9.86
N GLU A 135 5.59 11.12 -9.45
CA GLU A 135 6.35 11.98 -10.37
C GLU A 135 7.09 11.16 -11.41
N ARG A 136 7.74 10.06 -11.01
CA ARG A 136 8.44 9.15 -11.92
C ARG A 136 7.52 8.50 -12.96
N ILE A 137 6.27 8.18 -12.61
CA ILE A 137 5.28 7.62 -13.57
C ILE A 137 4.92 8.61 -14.69
N ARG A 138 5.03 9.93 -14.44
CA ARG A 138 4.66 10.97 -15.39
C ARG A 138 5.76 11.35 -16.38
N LEU A 139 6.99 10.88 -16.14
CA LEU A 139 8.16 11.11 -16.99
C LEU A 139 8.27 10.01 -18.04
#